data_AF-A0A7C6DQ44-F1
#
_entry.id   AF-A0A7C6DQ44-F1
#
_cell.length_a   1.000
_cell.length_b   1.000
_cell.length_c   1.000
_cell.angle_alpha   90.00
_cell.angle_beta   90.00
_cell.angle_gamma   90.00
#
_symmetry.space_group_name_H-M   'P 1'
#
loop_
_entity.id
_entity.type
_entity.pdbx_description
1 polymer ?
#
loop_
_entity_poly.entity_id
_entity_poly.type
_entity_poly.pdbx_seq_one_letter_code
_entity_poly.pdbx_strand_id
1 'polypeptide(L)'
;VAEGRDASGRVIHASRFVWATGEQAASWRRENHDRINLIADRASYQPGDTAEILIPSPFTRTHYALVTVERGRIKRHEVVQLTTNNYVYRLPIEPSDAPNIYVSVVLVNGRQPDGQPAEHKIGLLPLDVSIARQELTVTVTPAQDRAEPGGRVEYAIKVTDRRGEPVAAELSLDLVDKAVLSLLPRPTDVLREAFYFRRGLGVETAASLAIAVNRRLTEMEMDLGLGAQGEESEAMADVARREGAEIHLGAPVKQILTRNRSAYGVELENGERFEGDDVIINADFGYAATKLFAPGVLRKYTPKRLEKMKLSCSTFMLYLGLDKRYDLPHHTVCFAHEYRAHIDSITRGSDLQEDISFYVRNADLTDPTLSPEGSTSLYVLVPVANTRSGIDWETRKAWYREVVLDAMGKRLGLTDLRAHIRAELVLTPTDWETGYNVYKGATFNLAHNLGQMIYMRPRNKFEELDHCYLVGGGTHPGSGLPTIYESGRIAANLICRSHDIPFVSGNLQT
;
A
#
# COMPACT_ATOMS: atom_id res chain seq x y z
N VAL A 1 -32.92 25.34 -5.41
CA VAL A 1 -33.69 24.07 -5.27
C VAL A 1 -34.98 24.26 -6.04
N ALA A 2 -35.36 23.29 -6.87
CA ALA A 2 -36.64 23.26 -7.57
C ALA A 2 -37.55 22.23 -6.90
N GLU A 3 -38.85 22.52 -6.82
CA GLU A 3 -39.86 21.66 -6.21
C GLU A 3 -40.91 21.32 -7.26
N GLY A 4 -41.28 20.04 -7.34
CA GLY A 4 -42.35 19.53 -8.20
C GLY A 4 -43.26 18.60 -7.42
N ARG A 5 -44.38 18.20 -8.02
CA ARG A 5 -45.26 17.17 -7.47
C ARG A 5 -45.48 16.08 -8.50
N ASP A 6 -45.44 14.82 -8.07
CA ASP A 6 -45.81 13.72 -8.93
C ASP A 6 -47.33 13.60 -9.11
N ALA A 7 -47.75 12.70 -9.98
CA ALA A 7 -49.17 12.44 -10.28
C ALA A 7 -49.98 11.95 -9.06
N SER A 8 -49.32 11.56 -7.96
CA SER A 8 -49.94 11.16 -6.69
C SER A 8 -49.90 12.26 -5.63
N GLY A 9 -49.50 13.48 -6.01
CA GLY A 9 -49.45 14.66 -5.14
C GLY A 9 -48.24 14.70 -4.19
N ARG A 10 -47.31 13.75 -4.31
CA ARG A 10 -46.09 13.70 -3.48
C ARG A 10 -45.10 14.74 -3.98
N VAL A 11 -44.54 15.49 -3.03
CA VAL A 11 -43.57 16.54 -3.33
C VAL A 11 -42.22 15.91 -3.67
N ILE A 12 -41.65 16.29 -4.80
CA ILE A 12 -40.32 15.91 -5.26
C ILE A 12 -39.43 17.15 -5.21
N HIS A 13 -38.30 17.05 -4.51
CA HIS A 13 -37.31 18.11 -4.46
C HIS A 13 -36.13 17.74 -5.37
N ALA A 14 -35.70 18.69 -6.21
CA ALA A 14 -34.46 18.60 -6.95
C ALA A 14 -33.56 19.77 -6.55
N SER A 15 -32.43 19.48 -5.91
CA SER A 15 -31.41 20.48 -5.59
C SER A 15 -30.22 20.33 -6.53
N ARG A 16 -29.76 21.45 -7.08
CA ARG A 16 -28.46 21.57 -7.74
C ARG A 16 -27.64 22.60 -6.98
N PHE A 17 -26.40 22.26 -6.67
CA PHE A 17 -25.44 23.20 -6.12
C PHE A 17 -24.78 23.96 -7.27
N VAL A 18 -24.67 25.27 -7.12
CA VAL A 18 -23.92 26.14 -8.02
C VAL A 18 -22.88 26.83 -7.15
N TRP A 19 -21.61 26.72 -7.55
CA TRP A 19 -20.52 27.43 -6.88
C TRP A 19 -20.47 28.85 -7.43
N ALA A 20 -20.51 29.84 -6.55
CA ALA A 20 -20.33 31.25 -6.89
C ALA A 20 -18.98 31.72 -6.36
N THR A 21 -18.27 32.52 -7.16
CA THR A 21 -16.99 33.12 -6.80
C THR A 21 -17.19 34.60 -6.45
N GLY A 22 -16.30 35.15 -5.63
CA GLY A 22 -16.33 36.56 -5.20
C GLY A 22 -15.00 36.97 -4.58
N GLU A 23 -14.76 38.27 -4.46
CA GLU A 23 -13.49 38.82 -3.94
C GLU A 23 -13.33 38.65 -2.42
N GLN A 24 -14.42 38.30 -1.72
CA GLN A 24 -14.45 38.11 -0.27
C GLN A 24 -14.20 36.65 0.12
N ALA A 25 -13.69 36.44 1.33
CA ALA A 25 -13.45 35.10 1.86
C ALA A 25 -14.75 34.28 1.93
N ALA A 26 -14.73 33.05 1.41
CA ALA A 26 -15.86 32.14 1.43
C ALA A 26 -15.67 31.05 2.49
N SER A 27 -16.73 30.62 3.17
CA SER A 27 -16.63 29.50 4.13
C SER A 27 -16.65 28.17 3.39
N TRP A 28 -15.54 27.44 3.45
CA TRP A 28 -15.42 26.08 2.90
C TRP A 28 -15.54 25.05 4.02
N ARG A 29 -16.20 23.92 3.73
CA ARG A 29 -16.30 22.80 4.67
C ARG A 29 -14.90 22.28 4.98
N ARG A 30 -14.51 22.33 6.26
CA ARG A 30 -13.27 21.73 6.75
C ARG A 30 -13.53 20.27 7.06
N GLU A 31 -12.85 19.38 6.37
CA GLU A 31 -12.91 17.93 6.58
C GLU A 31 -11.57 17.48 7.17
N ASN A 32 -11.58 16.45 8.02
CA ASN A 32 -10.42 16.00 8.79
C ASN A 32 -9.41 15.19 7.95
N HIS A 33 -9.29 15.54 6.67
CA HIS A 33 -8.39 14.93 5.70
C HIS A 33 -7.63 15.99 4.91
N ASP A 34 -6.50 15.63 4.34
CA ASP A 34 -5.63 16.57 3.60
C ASP A 34 -6.03 16.77 2.14
N ARG A 35 -7.31 16.53 1.82
CA ARG A 35 -7.86 16.68 0.48
C ARG A 35 -8.63 17.99 0.31
N ILE A 36 -8.50 18.59 -0.87
CA ILE A 36 -9.41 19.63 -1.38
C ILE A 36 -10.03 19.16 -2.70
N ASN A 37 -11.28 19.55 -2.94
CA ASN A 37 -11.96 19.27 -4.20
C ASN A 37 -11.79 20.45 -5.14
N LEU A 38 -10.94 20.29 -6.15
CA LEU A 38 -10.84 21.25 -7.24
C LEU A 38 -12.08 21.16 -8.13
N ILE A 39 -12.55 22.29 -8.64
CA ILE A 39 -13.79 22.34 -9.43
C ILE A 39 -13.50 23.02 -10.76
N ALA A 40 -13.69 22.30 -11.87
CA ALA A 40 -13.63 22.87 -13.21
C ALA A 40 -14.97 23.47 -13.64
N ASP A 41 -14.92 24.50 -14.50
CA ASP A 41 -16.10 25.10 -15.12
C ASP A 41 -16.81 24.16 -16.12
N ARG A 42 -16.09 23.17 -16.68
CA ARG A 42 -16.60 22.23 -17.69
C ARG A 42 -16.10 20.80 -17.42
N ALA A 43 -16.86 19.82 -17.92
CA ALA A 43 -16.49 18.41 -17.85
C ALA A 43 -15.42 18.00 -18.88
N SER A 44 -15.30 18.73 -19.98
CA SER A 44 -14.36 18.44 -21.07
C SER A 44 -13.94 19.72 -21.80
N TYR A 45 -12.74 19.73 -22.37
CA TYR A 45 -12.16 20.89 -23.05
C TYR A 45 -11.69 20.56 -24.46
N GLN A 46 -11.61 21.56 -25.32
CA GLN A 46 -10.94 21.49 -26.62
C GLN A 46 -9.58 22.21 -26.56
N PRO A 47 -8.58 21.75 -27.31
CA PRO A 47 -7.36 22.53 -27.51
C PRO A 47 -7.66 23.95 -28.01
N GLY A 48 -7.20 24.96 -27.25
CA GLY A 48 -7.50 26.38 -27.42
C GLY A 48 -8.47 26.95 -26.38
N ASP A 49 -9.18 26.11 -25.63
CA ASP A 49 -9.98 26.55 -24.49
C ASP A 49 -9.09 27.02 -23.34
N THR A 50 -9.66 27.79 -22.42
CA THR A 50 -9.07 28.06 -21.10
C THR A 50 -9.97 27.42 -20.05
N ALA A 51 -9.43 26.48 -19.27
CA ALA A 51 -10.12 25.90 -18.13
C ALA A 51 -10.08 26.87 -16.96
N GLU A 52 -11.24 27.16 -16.37
CA GLU A 52 -11.34 27.90 -15.12
C GLU A 52 -11.51 26.91 -13.98
N ILE A 53 -10.47 26.79 -13.15
CA ILE A 53 -10.39 25.80 -12.08
C ILE A 53 -10.45 26.53 -10.74
N LEU A 54 -11.52 26.29 -10.00
CA LEU A 54 -11.66 26.76 -8.64
C LEU A 54 -10.77 25.94 -7.70
N ILE A 55 -9.89 26.64 -7.00
CA ILE A 55 -9.05 26.11 -5.93
C ILE A 55 -9.63 26.61 -4.61
N PRO A 56 -10.50 25.82 -3.95
CA PRO A 56 -10.97 26.16 -2.61
C PRO A 56 -9.83 25.91 -1.61
N SER A 57 -9.53 26.94 -0.82
CA SER A 57 -8.53 26.85 0.24
C SER A 57 -9.21 26.97 1.60
N PRO A 58 -8.89 26.10 2.58
CA PRO A 58 -9.35 26.29 3.96
C PRO A 58 -8.54 27.35 4.72
N PHE A 59 -7.48 27.89 4.11
CA PHE A 59 -6.57 28.85 4.73
C PHE A 59 -7.04 30.28 4.47
N THR A 60 -7.11 31.09 5.53
CA THR A 60 -7.65 32.45 5.49
C THR A 60 -6.57 33.54 5.37
N ARG A 61 -5.30 33.18 5.54
CA ARG A 61 -4.14 34.07 5.40
C ARG A 61 -3.42 33.80 4.09
N THR A 62 -2.48 34.66 3.71
CA THR A 62 -1.65 34.46 2.52
C THR A 62 -0.87 33.15 2.60
N HIS A 63 -0.98 32.33 1.57
CA HIS A 63 -0.37 31.01 1.48
C HIS A 63 0.02 30.69 0.03
N TYR A 64 0.64 29.54 -0.22
CA TYR A 64 1.12 29.17 -1.56
C TYR A 64 0.41 27.94 -2.09
N ALA A 65 0.27 27.87 -3.40
CA ALA A 65 -0.24 26.74 -4.15
C ALA A 65 0.79 26.33 -5.21
N LEU A 66 1.32 25.11 -5.14
CA LEU A 66 2.02 24.49 -6.25
C LEU A 66 0.96 23.87 -7.16
N VAL A 67 0.78 24.42 -8.35
CA VAL A 67 -0.13 23.90 -9.38
C VAL A 67 0.71 23.18 -10.43
N THR A 68 0.38 21.93 -10.72
CA THR A 68 1.05 21.12 -11.74
C THR A 68 0.04 20.54 -12.71
N VAL A 69 0.41 20.53 -13.99
CA VAL A 69 -0.32 19.85 -15.05
C VAL A 69 0.45 18.62 -15.46
N GLU A 70 -0.16 17.45 -15.30
CA GLU A 70 0.53 16.18 -15.24
C GLU A 70 -0.13 15.11 -16.13
N ARG A 71 0.72 14.28 -16.75
CA ARG A 71 0.34 13.02 -17.43
C ARG A 71 1.58 12.21 -17.78
N GLY A 72 1.87 11.16 -17.03
CA GLY A 72 3.09 10.34 -17.10
C GLY A 72 4.36 11.07 -16.63
N ARG A 73 4.34 12.40 -16.64
CA ARG A 73 5.36 13.34 -16.16
C ARG A 73 4.69 14.68 -15.87
N ILE A 74 5.40 15.56 -15.16
CA ILE A 74 5.01 16.97 -15.04
C ILE A 74 5.21 17.64 -16.39
N LYS A 75 4.12 18.19 -16.96
CA LYS A 75 4.16 18.92 -18.23
C LYS A 75 4.41 20.41 -18.00
N ARG A 76 3.69 20.98 -17.02
CA ARG A 76 3.75 22.40 -16.63
C ARG A 76 3.62 22.49 -15.12
N HIS A 77 4.26 23.49 -14.52
CA HIS A 77 4.16 23.76 -13.08
C HIS A 77 4.22 25.27 -12.82
N GLU A 78 3.59 25.70 -11.74
CA GLU A 78 3.55 27.09 -11.31
C GLU A 78 3.38 27.15 -9.79
N VAL A 79 4.03 28.12 -9.14
CA VAL A 79 3.77 28.44 -7.73
C VAL A 79 2.98 29.72 -7.68
N VAL A 80 1.76 29.64 -7.15
CA VAL A 80 0.82 30.76 -7.05
C VAL A 80 0.71 31.17 -5.59
N GLN A 81 0.84 32.47 -5.31
CA GLN A 81 0.56 33.01 -3.99
C GLN A 81 -0.93 33.35 -3.89
N LEU A 82 -1.62 32.74 -2.93
CA LEU A 82 -3.05 32.93 -2.69
C LEU A 82 -3.25 33.90 -1.53
N THR A 83 -3.89 35.04 -1.81
CA THR A 83 -4.26 36.05 -0.80
C THR A 83 -5.67 35.86 -0.25
N THR A 84 -6.51 35.13 -0.98
CA THR A 84 -7.86 34.74 -0.59
C THR A 84 -7.96 33.22 -0.53
N ASN A 85 -9.06 32.74 0.06
CA ASN A 85 -9.30 31.33 0.25
C ASN A 85 -10.15 30.70 -0.88
N ASN A 86 -10.32 31.45 -1.98
CA ASN A 86 -11.12 31.06 -3.14
C ASN A 86 -10.47 31.62 -4.41
N TYR A 87 -9.63 30.82 -5.06
CA TYR A 87 -8.82 31.26 -6.19
C TYR A 87 -9.22 30.54 -7.47
N VAL A 88 -9.36 31.28 -8.58
CA VAL A 88 -9.65 30.70 -9.90
C VAL A 88 -8.36 30.63 -10.71
N TYR A 89 -7.84 29.42 -10.90
CA TYR A 89 -6.72 29.17 -11.78
C TYR A 89 -7.18 29.06 -13.23
N ARG A 90 -6.59 29.87 -14.12
CA ARG A 90 -6.91 29.89 -15.55
C ARG A 90 -5.84 29.09 -16.30
N LEU A 91 -6.21 27.91 -16.78
CA LEU A 91 -5.30 27.00 -17.48
C LEU A 91 -5.58 26.97 -19.00
N PRO A 92 -4.69 27.47 -19.85
CA PRO A 92 -4.80 27.29 -21.30
C PRO A 92 -4.61 25.82 -21.71
N ILE A 93 -5.58 25.27 -22.44
CA ILE A 93 -5.57 23.88 -22.90
C ILE A 93 -4.86 23.78 -24.25
N GLU A 94 -3.78 23.00 -24.29
CA GLU A 94 -2.94 22.82 -25.47
C GLU A 94 -3.32 21.55 -26.25
N PRO A 95 -3.00 21.48 -27.56
CA PRO A 95 -3.17 20.23 -28.34
C PRO A 95 -2.44 19.03 -27.72
N SER A 96 -1.31 19.28 -27.04
CA SER A 96 -0.51 18.25 -26.38
C SER A 96 -1.22 17.64 -25.15
N ASP A 97 -2.27 18.29 -24.62
CA ASP A 97 -3.03 17.86 -23.45
C ASP A 97 -4.06 16.76 -23.77
N ALA A 98 -4.36 16.54 -25.04
CA ALA A 98 -5.19 15.41 -25.46
C ALA A 98 -4.46 14.05 -25.21
N PRO A 99 -5.15 12.99 -24.77
CA PRO A 99 -6.61 12.87 -24.61
C PRO A 99 -7.14 13.32 -23.23
N ASN A 100 -6.25 13.48 -22.25
CA ASN A 100 -6.59 13.94 -20.91
C ASN A 100 -5.34 14.51 -20.22
N ILE A 101 -5.54 15.26 -19.15
CA ILE A 101 -4.50 15.72 -18.21
C ILE A 101 -5.03 15.63 -16.78
N TYR A 102 -4.13 15.78 -15.82
CA TYR A 102 -4.48 15.97 -14.43
C TYR A 102 -3.92 17.30 -13.95
N VAL A 103 -4.72 18.07 -13.23
CA VAL A 103 -4.28 19.26 -12.53
C VAL A 103 -4.14 18.91 -11.06
N SER A 104 -2.92 18.90 -10.55
CA SER A 104 -2.62 18.68 -9.13
C SER A 104 -2.33 20.03 -8.48
N VAL A 105 -2.85 20.22 -7.27
CA VAL A 105 -2.66 21.44 -6.49
C VAL A 105 -2.23 21.05 -5.08
N VAL A 106 -1.05 21.51 -4.66
CA VAL A 106 -0.59 21.40 -3.28
C VAL A 106 -0.62 22.79 -2.64
N LEU A 107 -1.60 23.00 -1.77
CA LEU A 107 -1.64 24.18 -0.91
C LEU A 107 -0.68 23.98 0.26
N VAL A 108 0.15 24.97 0.53
CA VAL A 108 1.07 25.01 1.68
C VAL A 108 0.81 26.29 2.46
N ASN A 109 0.40 26.12 3.71
CA ASN A 109 0.26 27.18 4.68
C ASN A 109 1.42 27.10 5.68
N GLY A 110 2.21 28.17 5.79
CA GLY A 110 3.37 28.22 6.68
C GLY A 110 3.00 28.14 8.16
N ARG A 111 4.00 27.96 9.02
CA ARG A 111 3.85 28.01 10.48
C ARG A 111 3.28 29.36 10.89
N GLN A 112 2.26 29.34 11.75
CA GLN A 112 1.58 30.55 12.17
C GLN A 112 2.25 31.17 13.42
N PRO A 113 2.21 32.50 13.58
CA PRO A 113 2.76 33.18 14.77
C PRO A 113 2.07 32.80 16.09
N ASP A 114 0.81 32.34 16.01
CA ASP A 114 0.01 31.82 17.13
C ASP A 114 0.38 30.39 17.54
N GLY A 115 1.42 29.81 16.92
CA GLY A 115 1.94 28.49 17.25
C GLY A 115 1.34 27.35 16.43
N GLN A 116 0.33 27.59 15.58
CA GLN A 116 -0.20 26.53 14.73
C GLN A 116 0.87 26.01 13.74
N PRO A 117 0.97 24.67 13.58
CA PRO A 117 1.97 24.08 12.70
C PRO A 117 1.70 24.43 11.24
N ALA A 118 2.70 24.22 10.38
CA ALA A 118 2.49 24.30 8.94
C ALA A 118 1.49 23.22 8.52
N GLU A 119 0.61 23.56 7.58
CA GLU A 119 -0.43 22.67 7.08
C GLU A 119 -0.36 22.59 5.56
N HIS A 120 -0.85 21.49 5.00
CA HIS A 120 -0.97 21.33 3.55
C HIS A 120 -2.31 20.72 3.17
N LYS A 121 -2.75 20.98 1.95
CA LYS A 121 -3.91 20.31 1.33
C LYS A 121 -3.59 19.98 -0.12
N ILE A 122 -4.08 18.85 -0.59
CA ILE A 122 -3.82 18.32 -1.93
C ILE A 122 -5.14 18.15 -2.67
N GLY A 123 -5.21 18.68 -3.88
CA GLY A 123 -6.32 18.49 -4.80
C GLY A 123 -5.82 17.89 -6.10
N LEU A 124 -6.59 16.96 -6.67
CA LEU A 124 -6.31 16.40 -7.98
C LEU A 124 -7.58 16.46 -8.84
N LEU A 125 -7.47 17.05 -10.02
CA LEU A 125 -8.57 17.21 -10.96
C LEU A 125 -8.21 16.59 -12.31
N PRO A 126 -8.81 15.45 -12.68
CA PRO A 126 -8.71 14.95 -14.04
C PRO A 126 -9.52 15.84 -14.99
N LEU A 127 -8.94 16.24 -16.12
CA LEU A 127 -9.62 16.94 -17.20
C LEU A 127 -9.53 16.13 -18.50
N ASP A 128 -10.67 15.94 -19.15
CA ASP A 128 -10.74 15.32 -20.46
C ASP A 128 -10.52 16.38 -21.55
N VAL A 129 -9.65 16.07 -22.51
CA VAL A 129 -9.27 16.98 -23.59
C VAL A 129 -9.55 16.33 -24.93
N SER A 130 -10.43 16.95 -25.70
CA SER A 130 -10.92 16.44 -26.97
C SER A 130 -9.79 16.16 -27.96
N ILE A 131 -9.87 14.99 -28.59
CA ILE A 131 -9.05 14.58 -29.73
C ILE A 131 -9.75 14.83 -31.06
N ALA A 132 -10.79 15.66 -31.12
CA ALA A 132 -11.58 15.88 -32.33
C ALA A 132 -10.73 16.45 -33.50
N ARG A 133 -9.53 16.98 -33.24
CA ARG A 133 -8.60 17.40 -34.31
C ARG A 133 -7.87 16.21 -34.95
N GLN A 134 -7.80 15.08 -34.27
CA GLN A 134 -7.13 13.86 -34.69
C GLN A 134 -8.10 12.82 -35.26
N GLU A 135 -9.41 13.04 -35.13
CA GLU A 135 -10.45 12.17 -35.67
C GLU A 135 -10.70 12.47 -37.16
N LEU A 136 -10.87 11.40 -37.93
CA LEU A 136 -11.29 11.43 -39.33
C LEU A 136 -12.69 10.84 -39.44
N THR A 137 -13.53 11.44 -40.28
CA THR A 137 -14.83 10.87 -40.65
C THR A 137 -14.64 10.07 -41.93
N VAL A 138 -14.91 8.76 -41.87
CA VAL A 138 -14.87 7.86 -43.02
C VAL A 138 -16.29 7.48 -43.39
N THR A 139 -16.73 7.85 -44.60
CA THR A 139 -18.03 7.46 -45.15
C THR A 139 -17.81 6.47 -46.29
N VAL A 140 -18.45 5.31 -46.20
CA VAL A 140 -18.43 4.28 -47.25
C VAL A 140 -19.84 4.19 -47.83
N THR A 141 -19.97 4.50 -49.12
CA THR A 141 -21.25 4.53 -49.83
C THR A 141 -21.24 3.46 -50.92
N PRO A 142 -22.09 2.43 -50.86
CA PRO A 142 -22.20 1.46 -51.94
C PRO A 142 -22.85 2.11 -53.17
N ALA A 143 -22.40 1.71 -54.37
CA ALA A 143 -23.04 2.13 -55.63
C ALA A 143 -24.42 1.47 -55.82
N GLN A 144 -24.71 0.39 -55.08
CA GLN A 144 -25.93 -0.40 -55.17
C GLN A 144 -26.29 -1.00 -53.80
N ASP A 145 -27.57 -1.00 -53.44
CA ASP A 145 -28.03 -1.52 -52.14
C ASP A 145 -28.04 -3.05 -52.06
N ARG A 146 -28.02 -3.73 -53.21
CA ARG A 146 -28.04 -5.20 -53.33
C ARG A 146 -27.13 -5.67 -54.45
N ALA A 147 -26.53 -6.84 -54.25
CA ALA A 147 -25.67 -7.49 -55.23
C ALA A 147 -25.97 -8.99 -55.28
N GLU A 148 -25.95 -9.55 -56.49
CA GLU A 148 -26.06 -10.99 -56.71
C GLU A 148 -24.72 -11.70 -56.45
N PRO A 149 -24.71 -12.98 -56.03
CA PRO A 149 -23.48 -13.75 -55.89
C PRO A 149 -22.62 -13.75 -57.17
N GLY A 150 -21.34 -13.44 -57.02
CA GLY A 150 -20.41 -13.30 -58.16
C GLY A 150 -20.45 -11.94 -58.87
N GLY A 151 -21.37 -11.04 -58.49
CA GLY A 151 -21.42 -9.67 -58.98
C GLY A 151 -20.30 -8.80 -58.42
N ARG A 152 -19.87 -7.80 -59.21
CA ARG A 152 -18.95 -6.75 -58.75
C ARG A 152 -19.76 -5.68 -58.01
N VAL A 153 -19.28 -5.26 -56.84
CA VAL A 153 -19.84 -4.15 -56.06
C VAL A 153 -18.79 -3.06 -55.94
N GLU A 154 -19.18 -1.83 -56.24
CA GLU A 154 -18.32 -0.66 -56.09
C GLU A 154 -18.72 0.14 -54.86
N TYR A 155 -17.73 0.62 -54.12
CA TYR A 155 -17.92 1.45 -52.93
C TYR A 155 -17.15 2.76 -53.11
N ALA A 156 -17.85 3.88 -52.98
CA ALA A 156 -17.24 5.19 -52.87
C ALA A 156 -16.85 5.46 -51.42
N ILE A 157 -15.57 5.77 -51.19
CA ILE A 157 -15.06 6.09 -49.85
C ILE A 157 -14.68 7.56 -49.82
N LYS A 158 -15.22 8.28 -48.84
CA LYS A 158 -14.89 9.68 -48.56
C LYS A 158 -14.29 9.77 -47.16
N VAL A 159 -13.12 10.40 -47.06
CA VAL A 159 -12.46 10.68 -45.79
C VAL A 159 -12.37 12.19 -45.62
N THR A 160 -12.89 12.70 -44.51
CA THR A 160 -12.84 14.13 -44.17
C THR A 160 -12.31 14.37 -42.78
N ASP A 161 -11.74 15.54 -42.55
CA ASP A 161 -11.44 16.03 -41.21
C ASP A 161 -12.72 16.45 -40.46
N ARG A 162 -12.56 17.00 -39.24
CA ARG A 162 -13.69 17.51 -38.44
C ARG A 162 -14.44 18.69 -39.07
N ARG A 163 -13.84 19.38 -40.03
CA ARG A 163 -14.44 20.52 -40.75
C ARG A 163 -15.23 20.05 -41.98
N GLY A 164 -15.14 18.75 -42.32
CA GLY A 164 -15.74 18.19 -43.52
C GLY A 164 -14.86 18.33 -44.75
N GLU A 165 -13.62 18.79 -44.60
CA GLU A 165 -12.69 18.96 -45.71
C GLU A 165 -12.04 17.63 -46.07
N PRO A 166 -11.91 17.28 -47.38
CA PRO A 166 -11.24 16.06 -47.81
C PRO A 166 -9.78 16.04 -47.38
N VAL A 167 -9.31 14.89 -46.89
CA VAL A 167 -7.91 14.71 -46.49
C VAL A 167 -7.30 13.47 -47.13
N ALA A 168 -5.98 13.48 -47.33
CA ALA A 168 -5.24 12.28 -47.68
C ALA A 168 -5.20 11.33 -46.48
N ALA A 169 -5.53 10.06 -46.70
CA ALA A 169 -5.55 9.03 -45.67
C ALA A 169 -5.14 7.67 -46.24
N GLU A 170 -4.54 6.84 -45.39
CA GLU A 170 -4.32 5.42 -45.66
C GLU A 170 -5.48 4.63 -45.07
N LEU A 171 -5.97 3.65 -45.84
CA LEU A 171 -7.16 2.88 -45.48
C LEU A 171 -6.86 1.38 -45.55
N SER A 172 -7.38 0.65 -44.57
CA SER A 172 -7.47 -0.80 -44.61
C SER A 172 -8.96 -1.17 -44.67
N LEU A 173 -9.32 -2.05 -45.60
CA LEU A 173 -10.69 -2.46 -45.85
C LEU A 173 -10.81 -3.96 -45.66
N ASP A 174 -11.91 -4.38 -45.05
CA ASP A 174 -12.29 -5.78 -45.00
C ASP A 174 -13.79 -5.96 -45.29
N LEU A 175 -14.11 -7.17 -45.75
CA LEU A 175 -15.46 -7.60 -46.05
C LEU A 175 -15.69 -8.88 -45.25
N VAL A 176 -16.68 -8.85 -44.35
CA VAL A 176 -16.96 -9.95 -43.42
C VAL A 176 -18.43 -10.30 -43.47
N ASP A 177 -18.74 -11.59 -43.37
CA ASP A 177 -20.10 -12.08 -43.24
C ASP A 177 -20.75 -11.54 -41.96
N LYS A 178 -21.95 -10.97 -42.08
CA LYS A 178 -22.69 -10.39 -40.96
C LYS A 178 -23.00 -11.41 -39.86
N ALA A 179 -23.22 -12.68 -40.18
CA ALA A 179 -23.44 -13.73 -39.19
C ALA A 179 -22.22 -13.93 -38.29
N VAL A 180 -21.00 -13.83 -38.85
CA VAL A 180 -19.76 -13.89 -38.06
C VAL A 180 -19.64 -12.68 -37.14
N LEU A 181 -19.91 -11.47 -37.65
CA LEU A 181 -19.91 -10.24 -36.84
C LEU A 181 -20.99 -10.23 -35.74
N SER A 182 -22.08 -10.98 -35.91
CA SER A 182 -23.12 -11.07 -34.88
C SER A 182 -22.71 -11.87 -33.65
N LEU A 183 -21.72 -12.78 -33.78
CA LEU A 183 -21.19 -13.55 -32.65
C LEU A 183 -20.30 -12.70 -31.74
N LEU A 184 -19.59 -11.73 -32.32
CA LEU A 184 -18.78 -10.76 -31.59
C LEU A 184 -18.73 -9.44 -32.37
N PRO A 185 -19.54 -8.44 -31.98
CA PRO A 185 -19.56 -7.14 -32.65
C PRO A 185 -18.19 -6.48 -32.61
N ARG A 186 -17.80 -5.82 -33.71
CA ARG A 186 -16.59 -4.99 -33.72
C ARG A 186 -16.81 -3.74 -32.87
N PRO A 187 -15.85 -3.39 -32.00
CA PRO A 187 -15.89 -2.10 -31.34
C PRO A 187 -15.70 -1.01 -32.41
N THR A 188 -16.52 0.03 -32.38
CA THR A 188 -16.47 1.11 -33.37
C THR A 188 -15.26 2.03 -33.18
N ASP A 189 -14.67 2.02 -31.99
CA ASP A 189 -13.66 2.99 -31.57
C ASP A 189 -12.25 2.39 -31.37
N VAL A 190 -11.98 1.18 -31.88
CA VAL A 190 -10.72 0.44 -31.59
C VAL A 190 -9.47 1.27 -31.89
N LEU A 191 -9.42 1.94 -33.05
CA LEU A 191 -8.24 2.75 -33.40
C LEU A 191 -8.11 3.97 -32.50
N ARG A 192 -9.24 4.59 -32.15
CA ARG A 192 -9.28 5.73 -31.24
C ARG A 192 -8.77 5.33 -29.87
N GLU A 193 -9.24 4.22 -29.34
CA GLU A 193 -8.79 3.68 -28.06
C GLU A 193 -7.33 3.23 -28.11
N ALA A 194 -6.88 2.59 -29.19
CA ALA A 194 -5.50 2.12 -29.32
C ALA A 194 -4.48 3.27 -29.24
N PHE A 195 -4.75 4.41 -29.86
CA PHE A 195 -3.82 5.54 -29.90
C PHE A 195 -4.09 6.63 -28.85
N TYR A 196 -5.36 6.83 -28.50
CA TYR A 196 -5.82 7.94 -27.67
C TYR A 196 -6.61 7.50 -26.43
N PHE A 197 -6.36 6.29 -25.91
CA PHE A 197 -6.88 5.90 -24.60
C PHE A 197 -6.47 6.89 -23.51
N ARG A 198 -7.32 7.00 -22.49
CA ARG A 198 -7.05 7.81 -21.30
C ARG A 198 -5.76 7.35 -20.63
N ARG A 199 -4.81 8.26 -20.45
CA ARG A 199 -3.52 7.96 -19.82
C ARG A 199 -3.58 8.25 -18.34
N GLY A 200 -2.91 7.42 -17.54
CA GLY A 200 -2.80 7.60 -16.10
C GLY A 200 -1.93 8.80 -15.69
N LEU A 201 -2.04 9.18 -14.41
CA LEU A 201 -1.32 10.31 -13.82
C LEU A 201 0.20 10.17 -13.95
N GLY A 202 0.76 9.02 -13.53
CA GLY A 202 2.18 8.68 -13.66
C GLY A 202 3.17 9.66 -12.99
N VAL A 203 2.68 10.48 -12.05
CA VAL A 203 3.45 11.40 -11.23
C VAL A 203 3.12 11.09 -9.78
N GLU A 204 4.15 11.08 -8.94
CA GLU A 204 4.03 10.92 -7.50
C GLU A 204 4.46 12.22 -6.82
N THR A 205 3.61 12.76 -5.96
CA THR A 205 3.89 13.97 -5.18
C THR A 205 4.14 13.58 -3.74
N ALA A 206 5.35 13.84 -3.24
CA ALA A 206 5.71 13.64 -1.85
C ALA A 206 5.99 14.99 -1.17
N ALA A 207 5.55 15.13 0.06
CA ALA A 207 5.89 16.27 0.91
C ALA A 207 6.53 15.76 2.20
N SER A 208 7.60 16.42 2.64
CA SER A 208 8.19 16.15 3.96
C SER A 208 7.22 16.45 5.11
N LEU A 209 6.11 17.16 4.84
CA LEU A 209 5.03 17.40 5.80
C LEU A 209 4.14 16.16 6.02
N ALA A 210 4.12 15.17 5.13
CA ALA A 210 3.50 13.86 5.41
C ALA A 210 4.27 13.11 6.51
N ILE A 211 5.59 13.33 6.62
CA ILE A 211 6.40 12.91 7.76
C ILE A 211 5.98 13.68 9.03
N ALA A 212 5.43 14.90 8.89
CA ALA A 212 4.89 15.67 10.00
C ALA A 212 3.47 15.23 10.45
N VAL A 213 2.68 14.56 9.61
CA VAL A 213 1.45 13.85 10.07
C VAL A 213 1.86 12.64 10.90
N ASN A 214 2.89 11.91 10.48
CA ASN A 214 3.53 10.92 11.36
C ASN A 214 4.03 11.57 12.63
N ARG A 215 4.65 12.76 12.59
CA ARG A 215 5.01 13.50 13.81
C ARG A 215 3.81 13.92 14.66
N ARG A 216 2.68 14.33 14.08
CA ARG A 216 1.47 14.73 14.83
C ARG A 216 0.71 13.52 15.37
N LEU A 217 0.72 12.40 14.64
CA LEU A 217 0.30 11.09 15.11
C LEU A 217 1.23 10.62 16.23
N THR A 218 2.55 10.82 16.12
CA THR A 218 3.52 10.53 17.17
C THR A 218 3.36 11.47 18.37
N GLU A 219 3.10 12.76 18.18
CA GLU A 219 2.80 13.71 19.26
C GLU A 219 1.45 13.36 19.94
N MET A 220 0.43 12.95 19.17
CA MET A 220 -0.84 12.45 19.72
C MET A 220 -0.70 11.07 20.37
N GLU A 221 0.13 10.19 19.83
CA GLU A 221 0.50 8.89 20.39
C GLU A 221 1.20 9.14 21.72
N MET A 222 2.20 10.02 21.79
CA MET A 222 2.87 10.43 23.03
C MET A 222 1.91 11.07 24.04
N ASP A 223 1.00 11.96 23.60
CA ASP A 223 -0.03 12.57 24.46
C ASP A 223 -1.08 11.55 24.95
N LEU A 224 -1.27 10.45 24.20
CA LEU A 224 -2.16 9.33 24.55
C LEU A 224 -1.41 8.17 25.26
N GLY A 225 -0.09 8.22 25.39
CA GLY A 225 0.75 7.13 25.91
C GLY A 225 0.86 5.91 24.98
N LEU A 226 1.09 6.14 23.69
CA LEU A 226 1.21 5.17 22.59
C LEU A 226 2.54 5.30 21.81
N GLY A 227 3.64 5.69 22.46
CA GLY A 227 4.99 5.72 21.90
C GLY A 227 5.59 4.32 21.62
N ALA A 228 6.26 4.16 20.48
CA ALA A 228 6.89 2.91 20.02
C ALA A 228 5.93 1.77 19.63
N GLN A 229 6.34 0.95 18.64
CA GLN A 229 5.64 -0.30 18.24
C GLN A 229 5.39 -1.27 19.43
N GLY A 230 6.08 -1.09 20.55
CA GLY A 230 5.82 -1.82 21.80
C GLY A 230 4.56 -1.35 22.53
N GLU A 231 4.28 -0.04 22.61
CA GLU A 231 3.10 0.49 23.32
C GLU A 231 1.81 0.19 22.57
N GLU A 232 1.82 0.06 21.24
CA GLU A 232 0.65 -0.43 20.49
C GLU A 232 0.19 -1.80 21.00
N SER A 233 1.13 -2.72 21.22
CA SER A 233 0.83 -4.08 21.69
C SER A 233 0.37 -4.09 23.15
N GLU A 234 0.97 -3.26 24.02
CA GLU A 234 0.55 -3.16 25.43
C GLU A 234 -0.81 -2.48 25.56
N ALA A 235 -1.08 -1.43 24.78
CA ALA A 235 -2.38 -0.78 24.73
C ALA A 235 -3.48 -1.75 24.26
N MET A 236 -3.19 -2.60 23.26
CA MET A 236 -4.11 -3.67 22.86
C MET A 236 -4.33 -4.69 23.96
N ALA A 237 -3.28 -5.09 24.70
CA ALA A 237 -3.37 -5.99 25.83
C ALA A 237 -4.24 -5.40 26.96
N ASP A 238 -4.08 -4.10 27.24
CA ASP A 238 -4.87 -3.39 28.25
C ASP A 238 -6.35 -3.29 27.87
N VAL A 239 -6.66 -3.00 26.60
CA VAL A 239 -8.04 -3.06 26.11
C VAL A 239 -8.60 -4.47 26.26
N ALA A 240 -7.85 -5.50 25.87
CA ALA A 240 -8.30 -6.88 26.00
C ALA A 240 -8.59 -7.25 27.46
N ARG A 241 -7.71 -6.87 28.41
CA ARG A 241 -7.92 -7.08 29.85
C ARG A 241 -9.17 -6.36 30.37
N ARG A 242 -9.42 -5.12 29.93
CA ARG A 242 -10.62 -4.34 30.30
C ARG A 242 -11.91 -4.99 29.81
N GLU A 243 -11.86 -5.65 28.66
CA GLU A 243 -12.97 -6.43 28.11
C GLU A 243 -13.05 -7.87 28.69
N GLY A 244 -12.22 -8.19 29.70
CA GLY A 244 -12.28 -9.45 30.45
C GLY A 244 -11.38 -10.57 29.93
N ALA A 245 -10.45 -10.30 29.01
CA ALA A 245 -9.47 -11.29 28.57
C ALA A 245 -8.38 -11.52 29.63
N GLU A 246 -8.01 -12.79 29.81
CA GLU A 246 -6.87 -13.19 30.65
C GLU A 246 -5.61 -13.35 29.77
N ILE A 247 -4.48 -12.82 30.23
CA ILE A 247 -3.19 -12.88 29.52
C ILE A 247 -2.16 -13.59 30.39
N HIS A 248 -1.75 -14.78 29.96
CA HIS A 248 -0.75 -15.59 30.65
C HIS A 248 0.63 -15.41 30.01
N LEU A 249 1.56 -14.77 30.73
CA LEU A 249 2.97 -14.64 30.33
C LEU A 249 3.81 -15.74 30.97
N GLY A 250 4.97 -16.06 30.38
CA GLY A 250 5.82 -17.16 30.86
C GLY A 250 5.17 -18.54 30.74
N ALA A 251 4.19 -18.67 29.85
CA ALA A 251 3.35 -19.85 29.66
C ALA A 251 3.58 -20.47 28.26
N PRO A 252 4.75 -21.10 28.00
CA PRO A 252 5.00 -21.72 26.71
C PRO A 252 4.03 -22.89 26.45
N VAL A 253 3.33 -22.83 25.32
CA VAL A 253 2.43 -23.90 24.87
C VAL A 253 3.25 -25.06 24.34
N LYS A 254 3.05 -26.24 24.92
CA LYS A 254 3.68 -27.50 24.51
C LYS A 254 2.94 -28.16 23.36
N GLN A 255 1.61 -28.21 23.42
CA GLN A 255 0.80 -28.84 22.38
C GLN A 255 -0.63 -28.30 22.34
N ILE A 256 -1.23 -28.36 21.15
CA ILE A 256 -2.64 -28.14 20.90
C ILE A 256 -3.36 -29.48 21.09
N LEU A 257 -4.37 -29.47 21.96
CA LEU A 257 -5.17 -30.64 22.27
C LEU A 257 -6.23 -30.84 21.19
N THR A 258 -6.30 -32.05 20.65
CA THR A 258 -7.22 -32.39 19.55
C THR A 258 -7.96 -33.70 19.79
N ARG A 259 -9.22 -33.76 19.37
CA ARG A 259 -10.07 -34.96 19.43
C ARG A 259 -11.00 -34.97 18.21
N ASN A 260 -11.10 -36.10 17.52
CA ASN A 260 -11.99 -36.27 16.36
C ASN A 260 -11.84 -35.17 15.27
N ARG A 261 -10.60 -34.72 15.00
CA ARG A 261 -10.29 -33.61 14.08
C ARG A 261 -10.82 -32.23 14.51
N SER A 262 -11.13 -32.05 15.78
CA SER A 262 -11.41 -30.74 16.39
C SER A 262 -10.29 -30.38 17.35
N ALA A 263 -9.88 -29.11 17.39
CA ALA A 263 -9.13 -28.58 18.53
C ALA A 263 -10.10 -28.32 19.70
N TYR A 264 -9.61 -28.43 20.94
CA TYR A 264 -10.41 -28.17 22.14
C TYR A 264 -9.62 -27.54 23.30
N GLY A 265 -8.37 -27.13 23.06
CA GLY A 265 -7.53 -26.54 24.09
C GLY A 265 -6.04 -26.63 23.81
N VAL A 266 -5.26 -26.26 24.82
CA VAL A 266 -3.79 -26.31 24.81
C VAL A 266 -3.25 -26.90 26.11
N GLU A 267 -2.09 -27.56 26.03
CA GLU A 267 -1.29 -27.98 27.18
C GLU A 267 0.00 -27.16 27.18
N LEU A 268 0.37 -26.62 28.34
CA LEU A 268 1.60 -25.87 28.57
C LEU A 268 2.78 -26.81 28.86
N GLU A 269 4.01 -26.31 28.78
CA GLU A 269 5.20 -27.12 29.10
C GLU A 269 5.25 -27.60 30.56
N ASN A 270 4.64 -26.84 31.49
CA ASN A 270 4.51 -27.23 32.90
C ASN A 270 3.45 -28.33 33.14
N GLY A 271 2.71 -28.75 32.10
CA GLY A 271 1.66 -29.77 32.16
C GLY A 271 0.25 -29.25 32.46
N GLU A 272 0.10 -27.95 32.74
CA GLU A 272 -1.21 -27.31 32.89
C GLU A 272 -1.99 -27.33 31.57
N ARG A 273 -3.32 -27.42 31.66
CA ARG A 273 -4.21 -27.54 30.50
C ARG A 273 -5.30 -26.50 30.56
N PHE A 274 -5.49 -25.85 29.41
CA PHE A 274 -6.58 -24.90 29.17
C PHE A 274 -7.48 -25.49 28.10
N GLU A 275 -8.72 -25.79 28.48
CA GLU A 275 -9.75 -26.24 27.54
C GLU A 275 -10.60 -25.03 27.10
N GLY A 276 -11.05 -25.07 25.84
CA GLY A 276 -11.87 -24.00 25.27
C GLY A 276 -12.58 -24.45 23.99
N ASP A 277 -13.63 -23.71 23.63
CA ASP A 277 -14.46 -24.04 22.46
C ASP A 277 -13.73 -23.84 21.14
N ASP A 278 -12.81 -22.88 21.06
CA ASP A 278 -11.97 -22.62 19.88
C ASP A 278 -10.51 -22.34 20.27
N VAL A 279 -9.58 -22.73 19.39
CA VAL A 279 -8.15 -22.44 19.53
C VAL A 279 -7.70 -21.51 18.41
N ILE A 280 -7.11 -20.36 18.78
CA ILE A 280 -6.53 -19.40 17.84
C ILE A 280 -5.00 -19.46 17.92
N ILE A 281 -4.34 -19.66 16.79
CA ILE A 281 -2.89 -19.84 16.70
C ILE A 281 -2.27 -18.62 16.01
N ASN A 282 -1.51 -17.83 16.78
CA ASN A 282 -0.67 -16.74 16.28
C ASN A 282 0.83 -17.11 16.22
N ALA A 283 1.20 -18.29 16.69
CA ALA A 283 2.57 -18.80 16.54
C ALA A 283 2.93 -18.92 15.06
N ASP A 284 4.23 -18.85 14.74
CA ASP A 284 4.71 -19.10 13.38
C ASP A 284 4.13 -20.42 12.86
N PHE A 285 3.48 -20.39 11.69
CA PHE A 285 2.73 -21.54 11.20
C PHE A 285 3.62 -22.78 10.99
N GLY A 286 4.84 -22.60 10.51
CA GLY A 286 5.76 -23.72 10.32
C GLY A 286 6.19 -24.33 11.64
N TYR A 287 6.41 -23.50 12.67
CA TYR A 287 6.69 -23.95 14.03
C TYR A 287 5.47 -24.67 14.62
N ALA A 288 4.30 -24.05 14.58
CA ALA A 288 3.06 -24.62 15.09
C ALA A 288 2.78 -25.99 14.47
N ALA A 289 2.81 -26.08 13.13
CA ALA A 289 2.54 -27.29 12.40
C ALA A 289 3.56 -28.42 12.63
N THR A 290 4.78 -28.10 13.09
CA THR A 290 5.84 -29.09 13.35
C THR A 290 6.06 -29.42 14.83
N LYS A 291 5.68 -28.53 15.74
CA LYS A 291 5.97 -28.64 17.18
C LYS A 291 4.75 -28.70 18.06
N LEU A 292 3.67 -28.00 17.70
CA LEU A 292 2.50 -27.86 18.57
C LEU A 292 1.40 -28.90 18.29
N PHE A 293 1.48 -29.67 17.20
CA PHE A 293 0.54 -30.77 16.93
C PHE A 293 1.18 -32.13 17.14
N ALA A 294 0.42 -33.05 17.74
CA ALA A 294 0.85 -34.44 17.87
C ALA A 294 1.08 -35.07 16.48
N PRO A 295 2.05 -36.01 16.35
CA PRO A 295 2.31 -36.69 15.09
C PRO A 295 1.05 -37.34 14.49
N GLY A 296 0.80 -37.08 13.20
CA GLY A 296 -0.32 -37.68 12.45
C GLY A 296 -1.63 -36.89 12.49
N VAL A 297 -1.73 -35.81 13.29
CA VAL A 297 -2.90 -34.94 13.32
C VAL A 297 -3.04 -34.17 12.01
N LEU A 298 -1.97 -33.51 11.56
CA LEU A 298 -1.95 -32.76 10.30
C LEU A 298 -1.61 -33.68 9.11
N ARG A 299 -2.41 -33.62 8.05
CA ARG A 299 -2.28 -34.40 6.82
C ARG A 299 -1.79 -33.55 5.65
N LYS A 300 -2.28 -32.32 5.54
CA LYS A 300 -1.91 -31.36 4.49
C LYS A 300 -0.56 -30.74 4.79
N TYR A 301 -0.32 -30.34 6.04
CA TYR A 301 0.88 -29.63 6.48
C TYR A 301 1.81 -30.50 7.33
N THR A 302 2.17 -31.68 6.81
CA THR A 302 3.15 -32.56 7.49
C THR A 302 4.56 -31.93 7.47
N PRO A 303 5.45 -32.27 8.43
CA PRO A 303 6.83 -31.77 8.44
C PRO A 303 7.55 -31.96 7.09
N LYS A 304 7.43 -33.14 6.48
CA LYS A 304 8.01 -33.45 5.16
C LYS A 304 7.48 -32.56 4.02
N ARG A 305 6.23 -32.09 4.11
CA ARG A 305 5.64 -31.18 3.11
C ARG A 305 6.09 -29.74 3.35
N LEU A 306 6.13 -29.30 4.61
CA LEU A 306 6.62 -27.97 5.00
C LEU A 306 8.09 -27.77 4.60
N GLU A 307 8.92 -28.81 4.75
CA GLU A 307 10.32 -28.80 4.28
C GLU A 307 10.44 -28.51 2.77
N LYS A 308 9.47 -28.95 1.96
CA LYS A 308 9.46 -28.73 0.51
C LYS A 308 8.87 -27.38 0.11
N MET A 309 8.18 -26.69 1.01
CA MET A 309 7.62 -25.36 0.72
C MET A 309 8.74 -24.34 0.63
N LYS A 310 8.59 -23.36 -0.27
CA LYS A 310 9.51 -22.23 -0.36
C LYS A 310 9.27 -21.27 0.81
N LEU A 311 10.34 -20.93 1.51
CA LEU A 311 10.36 -20.00 2.64
C LEU A 311 10.97 -18.68 2.20
N SER A 312 10.63 -17.60 2.90
CA SER A 312 11.26 -16.29 2.72
C SER A 312 12.75 -16.33 3.09
N CYS A 313 13.45 -15.24 2.79
CA CYS A 313 14.72 -14.95 3.44
C CYS A 313 14.54 -14.76 4.96
N SER A 314 15.66 -14.60 5.65
CA SER A 314 15.74 -14.22 7.05
C SER A 314 16.38 -12.83 7.17
N THR A 315 16.62 -12.39 8.40
CA THR A 315 17.22 -11.10 8.71
C THR A 315 18.28 -11.26 9.79
N PHE A 316 19.44 -10.67 9.55
CA PHE A 316 20.41 -10.37 10.60
C PHE A 316 20.05 -9.00 11.18
N MET A 317 19.85 -8.96 12.49
CA MET A 317 19.53 -7.75 13.23
C MET A 317 20.69 -7.34 14.10
N LEU A 318 20.97 -6.04 14.11
CA LEU A 318 21.87 -5.40 15.05
C LEU A 318 21.15 -4.21 15.69
N TYR A 319 20.85 -4.34 16.97
CA TYR A 319 20.31 -3.27 17.79
C TYR A 319 21.47 -2.65 18.58
N LEU A 320 21.61 -1.33 18.55
CA LEU A 320 22.68 -0.59 19.19
C LEU A 320 22.10 0.48 20.11
N GLY A 321 22.47 0.48 21.38
CA GLY A 321 22.33 1.63 22.28
C GLY A 321 23.65 2.40 22.29
N LEU A 322 23.61 3.65 21.85
CA LEU A 322 24.77 4.52 21.68
C LEU A 322 24.69 5.69 22.65
N ASP A 323 25.78 6.05 23.33
CA ASP A 323 25.85 7.24 24.20
C ASP A 323 26.12 8.55 23.44
N LYS A 324 25.84 8.53 22.13
CA LYS A 324 26.05 9.64 21.22
C LYS A 324 24.96 9.67 20.18
N ARG A 325 24.51 10.88 19.85
CA ARG A 325 23.60 11.15 18.73
C ARG A 325 24.34 11.19 17.40
N TYR A 326 23.67 10.69 16.38
CA TYR A 326 24.12 10.75 14.99
C TYR A 326 23.09 11.48 14.15
N ASP A 327 23.56 12.34 13.25
CA ASP A 327 22.71 13.04 12.27
C ASP A 327 22.33 12.06 11.14
N LEU A 328 21.37 11.19 11.42
CA LEU A 328 20.84 10.19 10.51
C LEU A 328 19.32 10.32 10.42
N PRO A 329 18.70 10.30 9.22
CA PRO A 329 17.25 10.29 9.10
C PRO A 329 16.60 9.09 9.83
N HIS A 330 15.30 9.22 10.18
CA HIS A 330 14.57 8.15 10.87
C HIS A 330 14.69 6.82 10.14
N HIS A 331 14.57 6.82 8.81
CA HIS A 331 14.68 5.64 7.96
C HIS A 331 15.77 5.86 6.92
N THR A 332 16.75 4.96 6.90
CA THR A 332 17.84 4.99 5.90
C THR A 332 18.00 3.61 5.29
N VAL A 333 17.97 3.51 3.96
CA VAL A 333 18.24 2.27 3.21
C VAL A 333 19.52 2.45 2.41
N CYS A 334 20.48 1.56 2.62
CA CYS A 334 21.74 1.53 1.91
C CYS A 334 21.78 0.30 1.01
N PHE A 335 21.92 0.50 -0.29
CA PHE A 335 22.08 -0.58 -1.25
C PHE A 335 23.54 -1.02 -1.36
N ALA A 336 23.76 -2.32 -1.53
CA ALA A 336 25.03 -2.86 -1.97
C ALA A 336 25.41 -2.29 -3.34
N HIS A 337 26.70 -2.12 -3.61
CA HIS A 337 27.17 -1.72 -4.94
C HIS A 337 26.80 -2.80 -5.98
N GLU A 338 27.08 -4.07 -5.65
CA GLU A 338 26.68 -5.24 -6.41
C GLU A 338 25.33 -5.79 -5.91
N TYR A 339 24.29 -4.95 -5.98
CA TYR A 339 22.95 -5.28 -5.45
C TYR A 339 22.42 -6.63 -5.91
N ARG A 340 22.61 -6.99 -7.19
CA ARG A 340 22.16 -8.26 -7.74
C ARG A 340 22.87 -9.45 -7.10
N ALA A 341 24.18 -9.34 -6.87
CA ALA A 341 24.96 -10.39 -6.22
C ALA A 341 24.50 -10.60 -4.77
N HIS A 342 24.20 -9.53 -4.05
CA HIS A 342 23.67 -9.61 -2.68
C HIS A 342 22.28 -10.27 -2.62
N ILE A 343 21.38 -9.91 -3.54
CA ILE A 343 20.05 -10.56 -3.62
C ILE A 343 20.17 -12.04 -4.03
N ASP A 344 21.05 -12.37 -4.97
CA ASP A 344 21.31 -13.75 -5.37
C ASP A 344 21.87 -14.57 -4.19
N SER A 345 22.74 -14.01 -3.34
CA SER A 345 23.22 -14.74 -2.16
C SER A 345 22.12 -15.04 -1.14
N ILE A 346 21.21 -14.10 -0.94
CA ILE A 346 20.06 -14.27 -0.03
C ILE A 346 19.11 -15.35 -0.55
N THR A 347 18.82 -15.32 -1.85
CA THR A 347 17.78 -16.18 -2.45
C THR A 347 18.28 -17.58 -2.79
N ARG A 348 19.56 -17.74 -3.12
CA ARG A 348 20.18 -19.03 -3.47
C ARG A 348 20.93 -19.67 -2.30
N GLY A 349 21.09 -18.96 -1.19
CA GLY A 349 21.75 -19.47 0.02
C GLY A 349 23.26 -19.66 -0.15
N SER A 350 23.95 -18.74 -0.82
CA SER A 350 25.42 -18.74 -0.90
C SER A 350 26.06 -18.12 0.36
N ASP A 351 27.39 -18.10 0.40
CA ASP A 351 28.15 -17.46 1.48
C ASP A 351 27.80 -15.97 1.69
N LEU A 352 27.99 -15.52 2.93
CA LEU A 352 27.80 -14.12 3.34
C LEU A 352 28.79 -13.20 2.63
N GLN A 353 28.30 -12.08 2.12
CA GLN A 353 29.08 -11.07 1.42
C GLN A 353 29.40 -9.87 2.32
N GLU A 354 30.46 -9.13 2.01
CA GLU A 354 30.80 -7.87 2.69
C GLU A 354 30.07 -6.65 2.10
N ASP A 355 29.80 -6.67 0.78
CA ASP A 355 28.99 -5.65 0.11
C ASP A 355 27.50 -5.96 0.28
N ILE A 356 26.94 -5.48 1.38
CA ILE A 356 25.58 -5.81 1.82
C ILE A 356 24.58 -4.68 1.55
N SER A 357 23.31 -5.00 1.37
CA SER A 357 22.23 -4.01 1.49
C SER A 357 21.68 -4.04 2.91
N PHE A 358 21.54 -2.89 3.54
CA PHE A 358 21.07 -2.81 4.92
C PHE A 358 20.14 -1.62 5.13
N TYR A 359 19.28 -1.74 6.13
CA TYR A 359 18.35 -0.71 6.57
C TYR A 359 18.71 -0.29 7.99
N VAL A 360 18.70 1.01 8.26
CA VAL A 360 18.89 1.59 9.58
C VAL A 360 17.66 2.40 9.95
N ARG A 361 17.16 2.17 11.16
CA ARG A 361 16.14 3.00 11.80
C ARG A 361 16.77 3.77 12.95
N ASN A 362 16.64 5.10 12.92
CA ASN A 362 17.01 6.04 13.97
C ASN A 362 15.74 6.68 14.56
N ALA A 363 15.07 5.96 15.45
CA ALA A 363 13.74 6.37 15.91
C ALA A 363 13.77 7.57 16.87
N ASP A 364 14.89 7.80 17.56
CA ASP A 364 15.07 8.90 18.52
C ASP A 364 14.91 10.30 17.93
N LEU A 365 15.06 10.44 16.61
CA LEU A 365 14.79 11.70 15.92
C LEU A 365 13.31 12.08 15.97
N THR A 366 12.42 11.10 16.02
CA THR A 366 10.96 11.29 16.04
C THR A 366 10.38 11.12 17.43
N ASP A 367 10.92 10.18 18.22
CA ASP A 367 10.50 9.95 19.59
C ASP A 367 11.73 9.92 20.51
N PRO A 368 12.07 11.05 21.18
CA PRO A 368 13.24 11.14 22.04
C PRO A 368 13.09 10.37 23.36
N THR A 369 11.94 9.73 23.63
CA THR A 369 11.75 8.91 24.85
C THR A 369 12.37 7.52 24.74
N LEU A 370 12.75 7.10 23.53
CA LEU A 370 13.28 5.77 23.23
C LEU A 370 14.70 5.53 23.77
N SER A 371 15.45 6.60 24.05
CA SER A 371 16.79 6.49 24.64
C SER A 371 17.06 7.61 25.66
N PRO A 372 18.05 7.43 26.56
CA PRO A 372 18.44 8.48 27.50
C PRO A 372 18.87 9.78 26.80
N GLU A 373 18.83 10.89 27.52
CA GLU A 373 19.28 12.18 26.98
C GLU A 373 20.72 12.09 26.45
N GLY A 374 20.95 12.69 25.27
CA GLY A 374 22.25 12.64 24.58
C GLY A 374 22.59 11.31 23.91
N SER A 375 21.76 10.27 24.07
CA SER A 375 21.94 8.95 23.48
C SER A 375 21.12 8.76 22.21
N THR A 376 21.31 7.62 21.53
CA THR A 376 20.51 7.17 20.38
C THR A 376 20.45 5.65 20.35
N SER A 377 19.30 5.10 19.98
CA SER A 377 19.11 3.70 19.64
C SER A 377 19.06 3.52 18.12
N LEU A 378 19.95 2.70 17.58
CA LEU A 378 19.90 2.29 16.18
C LEU A 378 19.42 0.86 16.05
N TYR A 379 18.43 0.67 15.18
CA TYR A 379 17.98 -0.63 14.70
C TYR A 379 18.55 -0.84 13.31
N VAL A 380 19.28 -1.93 13.09
CA VAL A 380 19.89 -2.24 11.80
C VAL A 380 19.44 -3.62 11.33
N LEU A 381 18.91 -3.68 10.11
CA LEU A 381 18.42 -4.89 9.47
C LEU A 381 19.23 -5.18 8.20
N VAL A 382 19.74 -6.40 8.10
CA VAL A 382 20.37 -6.91 6.88
C VAL A 382 19.62 -8.15 6.42
N PRO A 383 19.01 -8.16 5.22
CA PRO A 383 18.41 -9.37 4.68
C PRO A 383 19.49 -10.42 4.41
N VAL A 384 19.27 -11.66 4.88
CA VAL A 384 20.22 -12.78 4.74
C VAL A 384 19.47 -14.06 4.39
N ALA A 385 20.18 -15.09 3.94
CA ALA A 385 19.57 -16.39 3.73
C ALA A 385 19.05 -16.97 5.06
N ASN A 386 17.93 -17.71 5.00
CA ASN A 386 17.38 -18.43 6.15
C ASN A 386 18.25 -19.65 6.52
N THR A 387 17.93 -20.36 7.61
CA THR A 387 18.80 -21.44 8.14
C THR A 387 18.96 -22.65 7.20
N ARG A 388 18.18 -22.74 6.11
CA ARG A 388 18.38 -23.76 5.07
C ARG A 388 19.68 -23.57 4.27
N SER A 389 20.30 -22.40 4.33
CA SER A 389 21.61 -22.17 3.68
C SER A 389 22.73 -22.99 4.32
N GLY A 390 22.56 -23.45 5.57
CA GLY A 390 23.62 -24.14 6.31
C GLY A 390 24.73 -23.21 6.81
N ILE A 391 24.52 -21.88 6.78
CA ILE A 391 25.46 -20.91 7.35
C ILE A 391 25.56 -21.14 8.87
N ASP A 392 26.78 -21.37 9.34
CA ASP A 392 27.08 -21.50 10.77
C ASP A 392 27.14 -20.12 11.44
N TRP A 393 26.01 -19.68 11.97
CA TRP A 393 25.94 -18.38 12.65
C TRP A 393 26.70 -18.33 13.97
N GLU A 394 27.00 -19.47 14.63
CA GLU A 394 27.79 -19.45 15.87
C GLU A 394 29.21 -18.94 15.60
N THR A 395 29.81 -19.33 14.48
CA THR A 395 31.15 -18.86 14.09
C THR A 395 31.13 -17.56 13.28
N ARG A 396 30.05 -17.28 12.53
CA ARG A 396 29.96 -16.13 11.63
C ARG A 396 29.36 -14.86 12.25
N LYS A 397 28.62 -14.95 13.36
CA LYS A 397 27.90 -13.81 13.99
C LYS A 397 28.83 -12.64 14.30
N ALA A 398 29.96 -12.89 14.97
CA ALA A 398 30.90 -11.83 15.37
C ALA A 398 31.55 -11.13 14.17
N TRP A 399 31.98 -11.89 13.16
CA TRP A 399 32.53 -11.33 11.93
C TRP A 399 31.49 -10.52 11.16
N TYR A 400 30.26 -11.04 11.03
CA TYR A 400 29.23 -10.33 10.26
C TYR A 400 28.77 -9.05 10.96
N ARG A 401 28.77 -9.01 12.30
CA ARG A 401 28.61 -7.77 13.07
C ARG A 401 29.61 -6.70 12.62
N GLU A 402 30.89 -7.06 12.48
CA GLU A 402 31.92 -6.11 12.01
C GLU A 402 31.67 -5.66 10.56
N VAL A 403 31.25 -6.58 9.68
CA VAL A 403 30.85 -6.24 8.30
C VAL A 403 29.76 -5.17 8.27
N VAL A 404 28.74 -5.30 9.12
CA VAL A 404 27.64 -4.32 9.23
C VAL A 404 28.14 -2.97 9.74
N LEU A 405 28.96 -2.97 10.80
CA LEU A 405 29.52 -1.72 11.35
C LEU A 405 30.45 -1.02 10.36
N ASP A 406 31.27 -1.76 9.63
CA ASP A 406 32.14 -1.22 8.58
C ASP A 406 31.34 -0.66 7.41
N ALA A 407 30.27 -1.36 7.00
CA ALA A 407 29.35 -0.89 5.98
C ALA A 407 28.69 0.44 6.39
N MET A 408 28.23 0.55 7.64
CA MET A 408 27.67 1.79 8.20
C MET A 408 28.73 2.91 8.24
N GLY A 409 29.94 2.62 8.72
CA GLY A 409 31.03 3.60 8.75
C GLY A 409 31.39 4.13 7.36
N LYS A 410 31.60 3.24 6.39
CA LYS A 410 32.01 3.58 5.02
C LYS A 410 30.92 4.30 4.22
N ARG A 411 29.66 3.87 4.35
CA ARG A 411 28.55 4.36 3.50
C ARG A 411 27.69 5.44 4.13
N LEU A 412 27.69 5.56 5.46
CA LEU A 412 26.92 6.57 6.19
C LEU A 412 27.81 7.54 6.99
N GLY A 413 29.15 7.40 6.94
CA GLY A 413 30.07 8.25 7.68
C GLY A 413 30.07 8.02 9.20
N LEU A 414 29.45 6.93 9.67
CA LEU A 414 29.34 6.60 11.09
C LEU A 414 30.61 5.88 11.60
N THR A 415 31.76 6.56 11.49
CA THR A 415 33.09 5.95 11.62
C THR A 415 33.47 5.58 13.06
N ASP A 416 32.83 6.17 14.06
CA ASP A 416 33.16 6.04 15.48
C ASP A 416 32.12 5.23 16.28
N LEU A 417 31.16 4.57 15.62
CA LEU A 417 30.10 3.77 16.26
C LEU A 417 30.62 2.89 17.39
N ARG A 418 31.70 2.12 17.12
CA ARG A 418 32.29 1.16 18.06
C ARG A 418 32.65 1.76 19.42
N ALA A 419 33.13 3.01 19.45
CA ALA A 419 33.50 3.68 20.70
C ALA A 419 32.27 4.07 21.55
N HIS A 420 31.12 4.21 20.91
CA HIS A 420 29.88 4.73 21.49
C HIS A 420 28.86 3.65 21.83
N ILE A 421 29.08 2.40 21.45
CA ILE A 421 28.20 1.28 21.84
C ILE A 421 28.26 1.10 23.36
N ARG A 422 27.08 1.16 24.00
CA ARG A 422 26.88 0.87 25.44
C ARG A 422 26.01 -0.36 25.66
N ALA A 423 25.12 -0.65 24.72
CA ALA A 423 24.34 -1.88 24.70
C ALA A 423 24.23 -2.37 23.26
N GLU A 424 24.19 -3.68 23.08
CA GLU A 424 23.92 -4.27 21.78
C GLU A 424 23.15 -5.58 21.90
N LEU A 425 22.35 -5.86 20.87
CA LEU A 425 21.72 -7.16 20.66
C LEU A 425 21.88 -7.55 19.19
N VAL A 426 22.36 -8.76 18.96
CA VAL A 426 22.50 -9.34 17.63
C VAL A 426 21.55 -10.53 17.50
N LEU A 427 20.63 -10.48 16.53
CA LEU A 427 19.76 -11.62 16.20
C LEU A 427 20.08 -12.12 14.80
N THR A 428 20.43 -13.39 14.71
CA THR A 428 20.72 -14.11 13.46
C THR A 428 19.54 -15.01 13.07
N PRO A 429 19.52 -15.54 11.83
CA PRO A 429 18.59 -16.59 11.43
C PRO A 429 18.48 -17.75 12.43
N THR A 430 19.59 -18.17 13.05
CA THR A 430 19.59 -19.22 14.07
C THR A 430 18.88 -18.76 15.34
N ASP A 431 19.15 -17.54 15.82
CA ASP A 431 18.47 -16.99 17.00
C ASP A 431 16.95 -16.85 16.77
N TRP A 432 16.53 -16.47 15.55
CA TRP A 432 15.11 -16.44 15.18
C TRP A 432 14.48 -17.84 15.27
N GLU A 433 15.16 -18.88 14.79
CA GLU A 433 14.66 -20.25 14.82
C GLU A 433 14.57 -20.81 16.24
N THR A 434 15.61 -20.63 17.05
CA THR A 434 15.73 -21.29 18.36
C THR A 434 15.21 -20.44 19.52
N GLY A 435 15.38 -19.13 19.46
CA GLY A 435 14.97 -18.20 20.52
C GLY A 435 13.57 -17.63 20.35
N TYR A 436 13.08 -17.51 19.11
CA TYR A 436 11.80 -16.87 18.79
C TYR A 436 10.82 -17.79 18.06
N ASN A 437 11.13 -19.09 17.94
CA ASN A 437 10.28 -20.09 17.31
C ASN A 437 9.88 -19.76 15.86
N VAL A 438 10.72 -19.03 15.12
CA VAL A 438 10.47 -18.70 13.70
C VAL A 438 10.95 -19.86 12.83
N TYR A 439 10.05 -20.53 12.11
CA TYR A 439 10.40 -21.74 11.37
C TYR A 439 11.52 -21.49 10.34
N LYS A 440 12.64 -22.19 10.50
CA LYS A 440 13.87 -22.01 9.71
C LYS A 440 14.46 -20.59 9.74
N GLY A 441 14.12 -19.81 10.76
CA GLY A 441 14.49 -18.40 10.87
C GLY A 441 13.90 -17.52 9.76
N ALA A 442 12.91 -18.00 8.99
CA ALA A 442 12.31 -17.25 7.89
C ALA A 442 11.37 -16.15 8.43
N THR A 443 11.89 -14.94 8.65
CA THR A 443 11.19 -13.85 9.35
C THR A 443 9.97 -13.29 8.62
N PHE A 444 9.78 -13.64 7.34
CA PHE A 444 8.57 -13.32 6.56
C PHE A 444 7.75 -14.58 6.21
N ASN A 445 8.01 -15.71 6.89
CA ASN A 445 7.31 -16.99 6.78
C ASN A 445 7.35 -17.58 5.34
N LEU A 446 6.22 -18.01 4.77
CA LEU A 446 6.14 -18.55 3.40
C LEU A 446 6.52 -17.51 2.34
N ALA A 447 7.32 -17.92 1.34
CA ALA A 447 7.85 -17.02 0.31
C ALA A 447 6.76 -16.31 -0.52
N HIS A 448 7.00 -15.05 -0.88
CA HIS A 448 6.15 -14.25 -1.78
C HIS A 448 6.45 -14.55 -3.25
N ASN A 449 6.01 -15.70 -3.76
CA ASN A 449 6.00 -15.98 -5.21
C ASN A 449 4.56 -16.12 -5.73
N LEU A 450 4.36 -15.94 -7.04
CA LEU A 450 3.03 -15.99 -7.67
C LEU A 450 2.25 -17.29 -7.37
N GLY A 451 2.94 -18.41 -7.15
CA GLY A 451 2.33 -19.69 -6.79
C GLY A 451 1.98 -19.86 -5.30
N GLN A 452 2.33 -18.90 -4.45
CA GLN A 452 2.08 -18.88 -3.00
C GLN A 452 1.43 -17.56 -2.54
N MET A 453 0.88 -16.77 -3.48
CA MET A 453 0.14 -15.54 -3.15
C MET A 453 -1.31 -15.85 -2.71
N ILE A 454 -1.76 -15.09 -1.70
CA ILE A 454 -3.14 -14.85 -1.25
C ILE A 454 -4.01 -16.11 -1.02
N TYR A 455 -4.41 -16.82 -2.07
CA TYR A 455 -5.34 -17.95 -2.01
C TYR A 455 -4.70 -19.27 -1.56
N MET A 456 -3.39 -19.47 -1.80
CA MET A 456 -2.70 -20.73 -1.49
C MET A 456 -2.03 -20.76 -0.10
N ARG A 457 -2.23 -19.73 0.72
CA ARG A 457 -1.78 -19.68 2.12
C ARG A 457 -2.70 -20.48 3.05
N PRO A 458 -2.22 -20.91 4.23
CA PRO A 458 -3.11 -21.39 5.29
C PRO A 458 -4.21 -20.35 5.56
N ARG A 459 -5.45 -20.80 5.63
CA ARG A 459 -6.63 -19.94 5.83
C ARG A 459 -6.85 -19.65 7.30
N ASN A 460 -7.49 -18.51 7.59
CA ASN A 460 -7.82 -18.11 8.96
C ASN A 460 -8.70 -19.12 9.69
N LYS A 461 -9.72 -19.68 9.04
CA LYS A 461 -10.34 -20.93 9.51
C LYS A 461 -9.45 -22.08 9.07
N PHE A 462 -8.86 -22.80 10.02
CA PHE A 462 -7.88 -23.83 9.69
C PHE A 462 -8.56 -24.99 8.96
N GLU A 463 -8.05 -25.36 7.79
CA GLU A 463 -8.71 -26.32 6.90
C GLU A 463 -8.59 -27.78 7.39
N GLU A 464 -7.66 -28.06 8.31
CA GLU A 464 -7.37 -29.43 8.76
C GLU A 464 -8.09 -29.81 10.06
N LEU A 465 -8.53 -28.84 10.85
CA LEU A 465 -9.16 -29.05 12.15
C LEU A 465 -10.34 -28.11 12.35
N ASP A 466 -11.45 -28.65 12.84
CA ASP A 466 -12.57 -27.87 13.34
C ASP A 466 -12.16 -27.13 14.63
N HIS A 467 -12.84 -26.01 14.91
CA HIS A 467 -12.58 -25.17 16.10
C HIS A 467 -11.12 -24.70 16.24
N CYS A 468 -10.45 -24.51 15.11
CA CYS A 468 -9.06 -24.09 15.05
C CYS A 468 -8.90 -22.96 14.03
N TYR A 469 -8.25 -21.88 14.44
CA TYR A 469 -8.06 -20.68 13.63
C TYR A 469 -6.59 -20.28 13.61
N LEU A 470 -6.16 -19.73 12.48
CA LEU A 470 -4.82 -19.19 12.28
C LEU A 470 -4.91 -17.67 12.13
N VAL A 471 -3.92 -16.97 12.68
CA VAL A 471 -3.72 -15.52 12.51
C VAL A 471 -2.22 -15.23 12.28
N GLY A 472 -1.88 -13.98 11.97
CA GLY A 472 -0.47 -13.56 11.82
C GLY A 472 0.10 -13.64 10.40
N GLY A 473 1.38 -13.31 10.26
CA GLY A 473 2.02 -13.05 8.95
C GLY A 473 2.25 -14.27 8.06
N GLY A 474 2.15 -15.49 8.62
CA GLY A 474 2.17 -16.75 7.88
C GLY A 474 0.79 -17.15 7.30
N THR A 475 -0.26 -16.47 7.75
CA THR A 475 -1.66 -16.76 7.43
C THR A 475 -2.17 -15.79 6.35
N HIS A 476 -3.29 -16.11 5.71
CA HIS A 476 -4.03 -15.13 4.91
C HIS A 476 -4.33 -13.85 5.74
N PRO A 477 -4.25 -12.63 5.16
CA PRO A 477 -3.92 -12.29 3.77
C PRO A 477 -2.42 -12.23 3.43
N GLY A 478 -1.53 -12.12 4.42
CA GLY A 478 -0.08 -12.11 4.19
C GLY A 478 0.73 -11.47 5.32
N SER A 479 1.97 -11.10 5.01
CA SER A 479 2.89 -10.43 5.93
C SER A 479 2.77 -8.90 5.84
N GLY A 480 3.21 -8.21 6.91
CA GLY A 480 3.08 -6.76 7.10
C GLY A 480 2.09 -6.42 8.22
N LEU A 481 2.33 -5.33 8.97
CA LEU A 481 1.46 -4.98 10.12
C LEU A 481 -0.02 -4.84 9.74
N PRO A 482 -0.41 -4.09 8.67
CA PRO A 482 -1.82 -3.95 8.32
C PRO A 482 -2.50 -5.28 7.94
N THR A 483 -1.78 -6.17 7.24
CA THR A 483 -2.29 -7.47 6.83
C THR A 483 -2.34 -8.47 7.99
N ILE A 484 -1.43 -8.35 8.97
CA ILE A 484 -1.46 -9.12 10.22
C ILE A 484 -2.68 -8.74 11.07
N TYR A 485 -2.95 -7.45 11.26
CA TYR A 485 -4.15 -7.00 11.97
C TYR A 485 -5.43 -7.44 11.25
N GLU A 486 -5.44 -7.36 9.92
CA GLU A 486 -6.55 -7.84 9.12
C GLU A 486 -6.74 -9.36 9.25
N SER A 487 -5.66 -10.14 9.35
CA SER A 487 -5.71 -11.58 9.63
C SER A 487 -6.43 -11.86 10.96
N GLY A 488 -6.08 -11.12 12.02
CA GLY A 488 -6.77 -11.19 13.32
C GLY A 488 -8.25 -10.86 13.22
N ARG A 489 -8.60 -9.79 12.50
CA ARG A 489 -9.99 -9.37 12.28
C ARG A 489 -10.80 -10.40 11.49
N ILE A 490 -10.21 -11.01 10.46
CA ILE A 490 -10.88 -12.07 9.67
C ILE A 490 -11.18 -13.27 10.57
N ALA A 491 -10.22 -13.73 11.37
CA ALA A 491 -10.43 -14.84 12.30
C ALA A 491 -11.52 -14.52 13.34
N ALA A 492 -11.47 -13.32 13.95
CA ALA A 492 -12.50 -12.88 14.90
C ALA A 492 -13.90 -12.87 14.28
N ASN A 493 -14.03 -12.37 13.04
CA ASN A 493 -15.29 -12.38 12.29
C ASN A 493 -15.80 -13.80 12.03
N LEU A 494 -14.92 -14.74 11.69
CA LEU A 494 -15.28 -16.14 11.43
C LEU A 494 -15.76 -16.83 12.70
N ILE A 495 -15.11 -16.58 13.85
CA ILE A 495 -15.50 -17.10 15.17
C ILE A 495 -16.84 -16.50 15.60
N CYS A 496 -17.03 -15.19 15.43
CA CYS A 496 -18.31 -14.56 15.74
C CYS A 496 -19.45 -15.18 14.92
N ARG A 497 -19.23 -15.47 13.63
CA ARG A 497 -20.22 -16.18 12.79
C ARG A 497 -20.49 -17.60 13.28
N SER A 498 -19.49 -18.34 13.76
CA SER A 498 -19.72 -19.71 14.24
C SER A 498 -20.50 -19.78 15.55
N HIS A 499 -20.52 -18.69 16.31
CA HIS A 499 -21.23 -18.57 17.59
C HIS A 499 -22.45 -17.65 17.53
N ASP A 500 -22.90 -17.27 16.33
CA ASP A 500 -24.03 -16.35 16.12
C ASP A 500 -23.90 -15.00 16.87
N ILE A 501 -22.67 -14.52 17.07
CA ILE A 501 -22.36 -13.22 17.68
C ILE A 501 -22.36 -12.14 16.59
N PRO A 502 -23.15 -11.06 16.73
CA PRO A 502 -23.19 -9.97 15.75
C PRO A 502 -21.90 -9.14 15.77
N PHE A 503 -21.42 -8.74 14.59
CA PHE A 503 -20.25 -7.88 14.43
C PHE A 503 -20.33 -7.04 13.13
N VAL A 504 -19.54 -5.97 13.06
CA VAL A 504 -19.46 -5.11 11.86
C VAL A 504 -18.42 -5.68 10.89
N SER A 505 -18.85 -6.12 9.71
CA SER A 505 -17.97 -6.71 8.69
C SER A 505 -17.81 -5.81 7.46
N GLY A 506 -16.57 -5.38 7.19
CA GLY A 506 -16.21 -4.73 5.91
C GLY A 506 -15.63 -5.67 4.83
N ASN A 507 -15.18 -6.88 5.21
CA ASN A 507 -14.58 -7.85 4.27
C ASN A 507 -15.20 -9.23 4.48
N LEU A 508 -15.70 -9.82 3.39
CA LEU A 508 -16.24 -11.17 3.33
C LEU A 508 -15.19 -12.08 2.69
N GLN A 509 -14.44 -12.83 3.50
CA GLN A 509 -13.88 -14.08 3.03
C GLN A 509 -15.09 -15.05 2.93
N THR A 510 -15.52 -15.34 1.70
CA THR A 510 -16.56 -16.34 1.40
C THR A 510 -15.97 -17.73 1.38
#